data_AF-A0A238U6Z6-F1
#
_entry.id   AF-A0A238U6Z6-F1
#
_cell.length_a   1.000
_cell.length_b   1.000
_cell.length_c   1.000
_cell.angle_alpha   90.00
_cell.angle_beta   90.00
_cell.angle_gamma   90.00
#
_symmetry.space_group_name_H-M   'P 1'
#
loop_
_entity.id
_entity.type
_entity.pdbx_description
1 polymer ?
#
loop_
_entity_poly.entity_id
_entity_poly.type
_entity_poly.pdbx_seq_one_letter_code
_entity_poly.pdbx_strand_id
1 'polypeptide(L)'
;MIKKLTITFFLWLIFNFTYAQKIKLFNGNVYLDDKVILKYEKRTFNSELKLYTIDSNEEIGDFVEYSSRQYINGGFKKLYFTKENFKIESTRLKARGWKHTIAVLVEEKVINADGKIVKENLENFAHKYHENLKDMINYPIQRNCN
;
A
#
# COMPACT_ATOMS: atom_id res chain seq x y z
N MET A 1 20.93 -2.41 -49.48
CA MET A 1 20.01 -3.01 -48.47
C MET A 1 20.38 -2.72 -47.02
N ILE A 2 21.67 -2.51 -46.67
CA ILE A 2 22.15 -2.33 -45.28
C ILE A 2 21.60 -1.07 -44.58
N LYS A 3 21.37 0.05 -45.31
CA LYS A 3 20.82 1.31 -44.73
C LYS A 3 19.38 1.21 -44.21
N LYS A 4 18.58 0.25 -44.69
CA LYS A 4 17.20 0.05 -44.19
C LYS A 4 17.18 -0.74 -42.88
N LEU A 5 18.20 -1.57 -42.62
CA LEU A 5 18.29 -2.42 -41.43
C LEU A 5 18.69 -1.62 -40.18
N THR A 6 19.50 -0.57 -40.35
CA THR A 6 19.95 0.31 -39.25
C THR A 6 18.84 1.22 -38.72
N ILE A 7 17.87 1.61 -39.55
CA ILE A 7 16.74 2.45 -39.14
C ILE A 7 15.76 1.67 -38.25
N THR A 8 15.53 0.38 -38.55
CA THR A 8 14.63 -0.47 -37.76
C THR A 8 15.16 -0.73 -36.36
N PHE A 9 16.49 -0.85 -36.19
CA PHE A 9 17.13 -1.03 -34.89
C PHE A 9 17.00 0.22 -34.01
N PHE A 10 17.10 1.42 -34.59
CA PHE A 10 16.95 2.67 -33.85
C PHE A 10 15.51 2.95 -33.39
N LEU A 11 14.49 2.52 -34.14
CA LEU A 11 13.09 2.64 -33.72
C LEU A 11 12.74 1.77 -32.51
N TRP A 12 13.43 0.64 -32.31
CA TRP A 12 13.14 -0.27 -31.20
C TRP A 12 13.62 0.26 -29.84
N LEU A 13 14.64 1.13 -29.83
CA LEU A 13 15.20 1.71 -28.59
C LEU A 13 14.26 2.75 -27.94
N ILE A 14 13.34 3.35 -28.69
CA ILE A 14 12.47 4.44 -28.21
C ILE A 14 11.29 3.90 -27.37
N PHE A 15 10.99 2.59 -27.44
CA PHE A 15 9.83 1.99 -26.75
C PHE A 15 10.11 1.47 -25.34
N ASN A 16 11.32 1.63 -24.80
CA ASN A 16 11.68 1.10 -23.48
C ASN A 16 11.59 2.13 -22.33
N PHE A 17 10.85 3.23 -22.49
CA PHE A 17 10.52 4.10 -21.36
C PHE A 17 9.42 3.45 -20.50
N THR A 18 9.80 2.46 -19.69
CA THR A 18 8.96 1.98 -18.59
C THR A 18 9.02 3.01 -17.47
N TYR A 19 8.10 3.98 -17.51
CA TYR A 19 7.94 4.92 -16.39
C TYR A 19 7.47 4.15 -15.16
N ALA A 20 8.31 4.10 -14.13
CA ALA A 20 7.91 3.59 -12.83
C ALA A 20 6.87 4.54 -12.22
N GLN A 21 5.68 4.00 -11.89
CA GLN A 21 4.60 4.76 -11.28
C GLN A 21 5.05 5.38 -9.95
N LYS A 22 4.98 6.71 -9.85
CA LYS A 22 5.50 7.46 -8.71
C LYS A 22 4.37 7.86 -7.77
N ILE A 23 4.31 7.26 -6.59
CA ILE A 23 3.41 7.72 -5.53
C ILE A 23 3.98 8.93 -4.80
N LYS A 24 3.13 9.94 -4.54
CA LYS A 24 3.45 11.09 -3.68
C LYS A 24 2.28 11.39 -2.74
N LEU A 25 2.59 11.62 -1.46
CA LEU A 25 1.63 12.11 -0.46
C LEU A 25 1.96 13.57 -0.19
N PHE A 26 1.06 14.47 -0.54
CA PHE A 26 1.32 15.92 -0.43
C PHE A 26 0.02 16.69 -0.23
N ASN A 27 0.01 17.64 0.71
CA ASN A 27 -1.14 18.50 1.03
C ASN A 27 -2.49 17.76 1.11
N GLY A 28 -2.53 16.64 1.83
CA GLY A 28 -3.75 15.83 1.99
C GLY A 28 -4.19 15.05 0.75
N ASN A 29 -3.37 14.99 -0.31
CA ASN A 29 -3.67 14.28 -1.55
C ASN A 29 -2.65 13.18 -1.85
N VAL A 30 -3.16 12.07 -2.38
CA VAL A 30 -2.37 10.97 -2.95
C VAL A 30 -2.27 11.22 -4.45
N TYR A 31 -1.05 11.40 -4.94
CA TYR A 31 -0.74 11.50 -6.35
C TYR A 31 -0.18 10.19 -6.86
N LEU A 32 -0.72 9.73 -7.98
CA LEU A 32 -0.11 8.74 -8.85
C LEU A 32 0.49 9.51 -10.03
N ASP A 33 1.81 9.53 -10.07
CA ASP A 33 2.59 10.46 -10.88
C ASP A 33 2.20 11.90 -10.54
N ASP A 34 1.51 12.59 -11.44
CA ASP A 34 1.01 13.96 -11.24
C ASP A 34 -0.52 14.05 -11.14
N LYS A 35 -1.23 12.92 -11.24
CA LYS A 35 -2.69 12.84 -11.10
C LYS A 35 -3.05 12.59 -9.64
N VAL A 36 -3.92 13.44 -9.08
CA VAL A 36 -4.54 13.14 -7.78
C VAL A 36 -5.50 11.97 -7.96
N ILE A 37 -5.35 10.92 -7.17
CA ILE A 37 -6.21 9.72 -7.20
C ILE A 37 -7.03 9.56 -5.93
N LEU A 38 -6.56 10.05 -4.78
CA LEU A 38 -7.24 9.97 -3.50
C LEU A 38 -6.93 11.18 -2.63
N LYS A 39 -7.74 11.41 -1.61
CA LYS A 39 -7.42 12.26 -0.47
C LYS A 39 -6.94 11.38 0.69
N TYR A 40 -6.09 11.92 1.55
CA TYR A 40 -5.66 11.24 2.76
C TYR A 40 -5.59 12.18 3.95
N GLU A 41 -5.77 11.60 5.13
CA GLU A 41 -5.60 12.26 6.42
C GLU A 41 -4.73 11.39 7.31
N LYS A 42 -3.73 11.96 7.97
CA LYS A 42 -2.94 11.27 8.99
C LYS A 42 -3.41 11.68 10.37
N ARG A 43 -3.58 10.70 11.25
CA ARG A 43 -4.00 10.89 12.65
C ARG A 43 -3.02 10.23 13.61
N THR A 44 -3.24 10.45 14.91
CA THR A 44 -2.52 9.78 16.02
C THR A 44 -1.01 9.75 15.80
N PHE A 45 -0.36 10.92 15.73
CA PHE A 45 1.09 11.03 15.50
C PHE A 45 1.63 10.25 14.28
N ASN A 46 0.82 10.18 13.20
CA ASN A 46 1.08 9.42 11.98
C ASN A 46 0.98 7.88 12.12
N SER A 47 0.44 7.33 13.20
CA SER A 47 0.15 5.89 13.30
C SER A 47 -1.17 5.50 12.64
N GLU A 48 -1.94 6.47 12.16
CA GLU A 48 -3.20 6.26 11.46
C GLU A 48 -3.21 7.01 10.13
N LEU A 49 -3.82 6.39 9.12
CA LEU A 49 -4.03 6.96 7.81
C LEU A 49 -5.44 6.61 7.33
N LYS A 50 -6.25 7.65 7.06
CA LYS A 50 -7.53 7.51 6.37
C LYS A 50 -7.39 7.89 4.91
N LEU A 51 -8.10 7.16 4.04
CA LEU A 51 -8.18 7.41 2.60
C LEU A 51 -9.61 7.72 2.21
N TYR A 52 -9.77 8.72 1.34
CA TYR A 52 -11.07 9.18 0.87
C TYR A 52 -11.08 9.36 -0.64
N THR A 53 -12.26 9.19 -1.25
CA THR A 53 -12.48 9.55 -2.66
C THR A 53 -12.33 11.06 -2.85
N ILE A 54 -11.93 11.47 -4.06
CA ILE A 54 -11.79 12.88 -4.41
C ILE A 54 -13.17 13.56 -4.48
N ASP A 55 -14.12 12.92 -5.15
CA ASP A 55 -15.39 13.54 -5.54
C ASP A 55 -16.37 13.64 -4.37
N SER A 56 -16.50 12.58 -3.57
CA SER A 56 -17.51 12.49 -2.51
C SER A 56 -16.96 12.61 -1.09
N ASN A 57 -15.63 12.61 -0.91
CA ASN A 57 -14.98 12.45 0.40
C ASN A 57 -15.46 11.18 1.15
N GLU A 58 -15.93 10.16 0.42
CA GLU A 58 -16.31 8.87 0.99
C GLU A 58 -15.06 8.17 1.50
N GLU A 59 -15.07 7.69 2.75
CA GLU A 59 -13.96 6.92 3.30
C GLU A 59 -13.88 5.56 2.61
N ILE A 60 -12.72 5.26 2.03
CA ILE A 60 -12.46 3.97 1.38
C ILE A 60 -11.48 3.10 2.16
N GLY A 61 -10.77 3.67 3.13
CA GLY A 61 -9.86 2.91 3.97
C GLY A 61 -9.49 3.62 5.26
N ASP A 62 -9.41 2.83 6.34
CA ASP A 62 -8.93 3.22 7.65
C ASP A 62 -7.77 2.32 8.06
N PHE A 63 -6.56 2.86 7.99
CA PHE A 63 -5.33 2.10 8.17
C PHE A 63 -4.65 2.52 9.47
N VAL A 64 -4.24 1.53 10.26
CA VAL A 64 -3.65 1.72 11.59
C VAL A 64 -2.35 0.93 11.68
N GLU A 65 -1.30 1.58 12.15
CA GLU A 65 -0.04 0.94 12.49
C GLU A 65 0.01 0.68 14.00
N TYR A 66 0.04 -0.59 14.36
CA TYR A 66 0.24 -1.03 15.74
C TYR A 66 1.72 -1.30 15.96
N SER A 67 2.26 -0.74 17.05
CA SER A 67 3.59 -1.06 17.55
C SER A 67 3.48 -1.65 18.94
N SER A 68 4.12 -2.78 19.18
CA SER A 68 4.20 -3.39 20.51
C SER A 68 5.40 -4.30 20.61
N ARG A 69 6.07 -4.25 21.77
CA ARG A 69 7.21 -5.12 22.10
C ARG A 69 6.81 -6.60 22.25
N GLN A 70 5.52 -6.89 22.35
CA GLN A 70 5.00 -8.25 22.52
C GLN A 70 4.92 -9.03 21.20
N TYR A 71 4.94 -8.35 20.05
CA TYR A 71 4.98 -9.01 18.75
C TYR A 71 6.42 -9.25 18.32
N ILE A 72 6.69 -10.42 17.73
CA ILE A 72 8.03 -10.83 17.25
C ILE A 72 8.61 -9.77 16.29
N ASN A 73 7.78 -9.17 15.43
CA ASN A 73 8.18 -8.13 14.46
C ASN A 73 7.95 -6.69 14.97
N GLY A 74 7.75 -6.54 16.28
CA GLY A 74 7.54 -5.26 16.97
C GLY A 74 6.22 -4.56 16.64
N GLY A 75 5.28 -5.23 15.95
CA GLY A 75 3.99 -4.67 15.53
C GLY A 75 3.57 -5.09 14.12
N PHE A 76 2.46 -4.52 13.64
CA PHE A 76 1.87 -4.80 12.34
C PHE A 76 1.04 -3.61 11.86
N LYS A 77 0.69 -3.59 10.57
CA LYS A 77 -0.35 -2.69 10.05
C LYS A 77 -1.66 -3.43 9.86
N LYS A 78 -2.75 -2.78 10.25
CA LYS A 78 -4.12 -3.18 9.96
C LYS A 78 -4.67 -2.24 8.91
N LEU A 79 -5.07 -2.78 7.77
CA LEU A 79 -5.74 -2.06 6.70
C LEU A 79 -7.20 -2.50 6.70
N TYR A 80 -8.11 -1.58 7.03
CA TYR A 80 -9.53 -1.81 6.87
C TYR A 80 -10.03 -1.07 5.64
N PHE A 81 -10.63 -1.78 4.70
CA PHE A 81 -11.23 -1.24 3.48
C PHE A 81 -12.72 -1.07 3.74
N THR A 82 -13.12 0.18 3.98
CA THR A 82 -14.40 0.52 4.64
C THR A 82 -15.60 0.08 3.80
N LYS A 83 -15.56 0.30 2.49
CA LYS A 83 -16.65 -0.01 1.57
C LYS A 83 -16.79 -1.51 1.32
N GLU A 84 -15.66 -2.21 1.24
CA GLU A 84 -15.60 -3.65 1.00
C GLU A 84 -15.81 -4.47 2.29
N ASN A 85 -15.82 -3.80 3.46
CA ASN A 85 -15.83 -4.43 4.78
C ASN A 85 -14.76 -5.52 4.90
N PHE A 86 -13.55 -5.20 4.46
CA PHE A 86 -12.45 -6.16 4.33
C PHE A 86 -11.26 -5.72 5.19
N LYS A 87 -10.65 -6.66 5.93
CA LYS A 87 -9.53 -6.38 6.83
C LYS A 87 -8.29 -7.18 6.47
N ILE A 88 -7.14 -6.50 6.37
CA ILE A 88 -5.83 -7.11 6.20
C ILE A 88 -4.93 -6.72 7.36
N GLU A 89 -4.29 -7.70 7.99
CA GLU A 89 -3.30 -7.50 9.03
C GLU A 89 -1.95 -8.02 8.53
N SER A 90 -0.90 -7.19 8.60
CA SER A 90 0.39 -7.53 7.99
C SER A 90 1.56 -6.89 8.73
N THR A 91 2.50 -7.73 9.16
CA THR A 91 3.82 -7.31 9.65
C THR A 91 4.74 -6.88 8.51
N ARG A 92 4.57 -7.45 7.31
CA ARG A 92 5.38 -7.15 6.12
C ARG A 92 5.20 -5.72 5.60
N LEU A 93 4.01 -5.16 5.73
CA LEU A 93 3.72 -3.78 5.30
C LEU A 93 4.22 -2.72 6.28
N LYS A 94 4.63 -3.12 7.49
CA LYS A 94 5.09 -2.21 8.55
C LYS A 94 6.44 -1.57 8.25
N ALA A 95 7.33 -2.27 7.54
CA ALA A 95 8.75 -1.90 7.41
C ALA A 95 9.03 -0.48 6.87
N ARG A 96 8.05 0.17 6.23
CA ARG A 96 8.15 1.55 5.71
C ARG A 96 6.87 2.32 6.00
N GLY A 97 6.91 3.66 5.94
CA GLY A 97 5.75 4.51 6.21
C GLY A 97 4.58 4.38 5.22
N TRP A 98 3.48 5.08 5.48
CA TRP A 98 2.22 5.01 4.71
C TRP A 98 2.35 5.18 3.19
N LYS A 99 3.30 6.02 2.73
CA LYS A 99 3.59 6.17 1.30
C LYS A 99 3.92 4.84 0.65
N HIS A 100 4.72 4.01 1.30
CA HIS A 100 5.07 2.69 0.77
C HIS A 100 3.85 1.77 0.75
N THR A 101 3.05 1.74 1.83
CA THR A 101 1.83 0.95 1.88
C THR A 101 0.90 1.28 0.71
N ILE A 102 0.68 2.56 0.43
CA ILE A 102 -0.15 2.99 -0.71
C ILE A 102 0.51 2.60 -2.05
N ALA A 103 1.83 2.72 -2.18
CA ALA A 103 2.54 2.28 -3.38
C ALA A 103 2.32 0.80 -3.66
N VAL A 104 2.46 -0.07 -2.65
CA VAL A 104 2.20 -1.50 -2.83
C VAL A 104 0.74 -1.76 -3.23
N LEU A 105 -0.23 -1.05 -2.64
CA LEU A 105 -1.64 -1.18 -3.02
C LEU A 105 -1.91 -0.77 -4.48
N VAL A 106 -1.21 0.24 -4.99
CA VAL A 106 -1.33 0.68 -6.38
C VAL A 106 -0.58 -0.27 -7.34
N GLU A 107 0.63 -0.71 -6.97
CA GLU A 107 1.44 -1.67 -7.72
C GLU A 107 0.70 -3.01 -7.91
N GLU A 108 0.05 -3.50 -6.86
CA GLU A 108 -0.77 -4.72 -6.88
C GLU A 108 -2.19 -4.46 -7.42
N LYS A 109 -2.46 -3.25 -7.92
CA LYS A 109 -3.73 -2.82 -8.51
C LYS A 109 -4.95 -2.98 -7.58
N VAL A 110 -4.73 -3.01 -6.27
CA VAL A 110 -5.82 -2.94 -5.27
C VAL A 110 -6.48 -1.58 -5.37
N ILE A 111 -5.69 -0.51 -5.49
CA ILE A 111 -6.15 0.83 -5.84
C ILE A 111 -5.79 1.07 -7.31
N ASN A 112 -6.79 1.31 -8.16
CA ASN A 112 -6.55 1.62 -9.57
C ASN A 112 -6.18 3.10 -9.79
N ALA A 113 -5.87 3.46 -11.04
CA ALA A 113 -5.48 4.82 -11.43
C ALA A 113 -6.62 5.87 -11.28
N ASP A 114 -7.83 5.44 -10.94
CA ASP A 114 -8.98 6.29 -10.63
C ASP A 114 -9.30 6.35 -9.13
N GLY A 115 -8.42 5.77 -8.29
CA GLY A 115 -8.61 5.77 -6.84
C GLY A 115 -9.70 4.83 -6.35
N LYS A 116 -10.11 3.85 -7.16
CA LYS A 116 -11.14 2.87 -6.77
C LYS A 116 -10.50 1.56 -6.31
N ILE A 117 -11.13 0.93 -5.33
CA ILE A 117 -10.76 -0.42 -4.88
C ILE A 117 -11.22 -1.45 -5.90
N VAL A 118 -10.30 -2.30 -6.34
CA VAL A 118 -10.59 -3.44 -7.21
C VAL A 118 -10.68 -4.70 -6.36
N LYS A 119 -11.91 -5.17 -6.12
CA LYS A 119 -12.19 -6.26 -5.17
C LYS A 119 -11.40 -7.54 -5.42
N GLU A 120 -11.31 -7.99 -6.67
CA GLU A 120 -10.55 -9.19 -7.03
C GLU A 120 -9.06 -9.07 -6.64
N ASN A 121 -8.48 -7.90 -6.87
CA ASN A 121 -7.09 -7.64 -6.53
C ASN A 121 -6.90 -7.48 -5.02
N LEU A 122 -7.90 -6.96 -4.30
CA LEU A 122 -7.91 -6.89 -2.85
C LEU A 122 -7.88 -8.30 -2.22
N GLU A 123 -8.65 -9.24 -2.76
CA GLU A 123 -8.66 -10.63 -2.31
C GLU A 123 -7.31 -11.31 -2.57
N ASN A 124 -6.74 -11.14 -3.77
CA ASN A 124 -5.40 -11.63 -4.09
C ASN A 124 -4.31 -11.02 -3.19
N PHE A 125 -4.41 -9.71 -2.93
CA PHE A 125 -3.53 -9.01 -2.01
C PHE A 125 -3.65 -9.57 -0.60
N ALA A 126 -4.86 -9.86 -0.13
CA ALA A 126 -5.08 -10.49 1.16
C ALA A 126 -4.43 -11.86 1.24
N HIS A 127 -4.56 -12.72 0.23
CA HIS A 127 -3.87 -14.01 0.19
C HIS A 127 -2.34 -13.87 0.32
N LYS A 128 -1.76 -12.78 -0.22
CA LYS A 128 -0.32 -12.54 -0.18
C LYS A 128 0.17 -11.90 1.12
N TYR A 129 -0.62 -11.01 1.73
CA TYR A 129 -0.14 -10.13 2.81
C TYR A 129 -0.86 -10.30 4.14
N HIS A 130 -2.06 -10.90 4.17
CA HIS A 130 -2.80 -11.14 5.40
C HIS A 130 -2.11 -12.23 6.23
N GLU A 131 -1.85 -11.93 7.49
CA GLU A 131 -1.22 -12.82 8.45
C GLU A 131 -2.18 -13.05 9.62
N ASN A 132 -2.36 -14.31 10.04
CA ASN A 132 -3.10 -14.60 11.26
C ASN A 132 -2.23 -14.27 12.48
N LEU A 133 -2.41 -13.08 13.04
CA LEU A 133 -1.55 -12.57 14.10
C LEU A 133 -1.74 -13.28 15.46
N LYS A 134 -2.76 -14.14 15.61
CA LYS A 134 -2.95 -14.94 16.83
C LYS A 134 -1.75 -15.83 17.13
N ASP A 135 -1.09 -16.30 16.08
CA ASP A 135 0.06 -17.21 16.18
C ASP A 135 1.38 -16.45 16.43
N MET A 136 1.36 -15.11 16.40
CA MET A 136 2.53 -14.22 16.49
C MET A 136 2.65 -13.49 17.84
N ILE A 137 1.77 -13.77 18.79
CA ILE A 137 1.87 -13.28 20.17
C ILE A 137 2.89 -14.17 20.88
N ASN A 138 3.99 -13.57 21.36
CA ASN A 138 4.94 -14.30 22.18
C ASN A 138 4.24 -14.87 23.43
N TYR A 139 4.42 -16.16 23.68
CA TYR A 139 4.14 -16.82 24.95
C TYR A 139 4.67 -15.98 26.12
N PRO A 140 4.01 -16.01 27.30
CA PRO A 140 4.31 -15.12 28.41
C PRO A 140 5.80 -15.12 28.72
N ILE A 141 6.37 -13.92 28.72
CA ILE A 141 7.69 -13.66 29.27
C ILE A 141 7.63 -14.16 30.71
N GLN A 142 8.17 -15.35 31.00
CA GLN A 142 8.53 -15.75 32.34
C GLN A 142 9.57 -14.73 32.78
N ARG A 143 9.12 -13.66 33.43
CA ARG A 143 9.99 -12.82 34.23
C ARG A 143 10.45 -13.71 35.38
N ASN A 144 11.57 -14.39 35.18
CA ASN A 144 12.37 -14.90 36.28
C ASN A 144 12.88 -13.66 37.03
N CYS A 145 12.12 -13.23 38.01
CA CYS A 145 12.63 -12.44 39.10
C CYS A 145 13.41 -13.41 40.01
N ASN A 146 14.74 -13.41 39.88
CA ASN A 146 15.66 -13.82 40.94
C ASN A 146 16.35 -12.56 41.46
#